data_AF-A0A7K2YEC7-F1
#
_entry.id   AF-A0A7K2YEC7-F1
#
_cell.length_a   1.000
_cell.length_b   1.000
_cell.length_c   1.000
_cell.angle_alpha   90.00
_cell.angle_beta   90.00
_cell.angle_gamma   90.00
#
_symmetry.space_group_name_H-M   'P 1'
#
loop_
_entity.id
_entity.type
_entity.pdbx_description
1 polymer ?
#
loop_
_entity_poly.entity_id
_entity_poly.type
_entity_poly.pdbx_seq_one_letter_code
_entity_poly.pdbx_strand_id
1 'polypeptide(L)'
;MKQKHTMHHSTIVDADPDTVWAEVRDPMKLVEIVSGDAVRNVGWAEGGTLERVPSRYDFTLVFCEGLVEQEVAGRNEVKRSSTYRAVAPTMGVDGYLATIRVRPITNDPDRSYFEWSRELAIADDADREVVDSIIAMMENQTDAVRDFFAPPKHRPTKPQSTKPQSTRR
;
A
#
# COMPACT_ATOMS: atom_id res chain seq x y z
N MET A 1 -24.18 -13.25 11.76
CA MET A 1 -22.96 -14.07 11.56
C MET A 1 -22.13 -13.26 10.61
N LYS A 2 -21.05 -12.63 11.10
CA LYS A 2 -20.36 -11.54 10.38
C LYS A 2 -19.91 -12.01 8.99
N GLN A 3 -20.17 -11.20 7.97
CA GLN A 3 -19.80 -11.54 6.59
C GLN A 3 -18.28 -11.45 6.44
N LYS A 4 -17.62 -12.59 6.18
CA LYS A 4 -16.19 -12.63 5.88
C LYS A 4 -15.98 -12.38 4.39
N HIS A 5 -15.12 -11.42 4.07
CA HIS A 5 -14.68 -11.12 2.71
C HIS A 5 -13.18 -11.41 2.59
N THR A 6 -12.78 -12.20 1.61
CA THR A 6 -11.38 -12.57 1.39
C THR A 6 -10.95 -12.12 0.00
N MET A 7 -9.79 -11.46 -0.07
CA MET A 7 -9.20 -11.00 -1.33
C MET A 7 -7.76 -11.48 -1.45
N HIS A 8 -7.36 -11.81 -2.66
CA HIS A 8 -5.98 -12.11 -2.99
C HIS A 8 -5.64 -11.43 -4.32
N HIS A 9 -4.71 -10.49 -4.26
CA HIS A 9 -4.22 -9.77 -5.43
C HIS A 9 -2.72 -10.04 -5.58
N SER A 10 -2.26 -10.09 -6.82
CA SER A 10 -0.84 -10.22 -7.12
C SER A 10 -0.47 -9.51 -8.41
N THR A 11 0.81 -9.19 -8.54
CA THR A 11 1.38 -8.60 -9.75
C THR A 11 2.85 -8.99 -9.87
N ILE A 12 3.38 -8.89 -11.08
CA ILE A 12 4.82 -8.83 -11.29
C ILE A 12 5.27 -7.39 -11.12
N VAL A 13 6.41 -7.20 -10.47
CA VAL A 13 7.06 -5.90 -10.25
C VAL A 13 8.41 -5.92 -10.96
N ASP A 14 8.70 -4.85 -11.70
CA ASP A 14 9.94 -4.70 -12.48
C ASP A 14 11.10 -4.20 -11.60
N ALA A 15 11.32 -4.89 -10.48
CA ALA A 15 12.43 -4.71 -9.56
C ALA A 15 12.71 -6.03 -8.80
N ASP A 16 13.96 -6.21 -8.39
CA ASP A 16 14.40 -7.39 -7.66
C ASP A 16 13.70 -7.53 -6.29
N PRO A 17 13.60 -8.75 -5.73
CA PRO A 17 12.86 -8.99 -4.49
C PRO A 17 13.35 -8.18 -3.27
N ASP A 18 14.64 -7.90 -3.18
CA ASP A 18 15.20 -7.16 -2.03
C ASP A 18 14.86 -5.67 -2.12
N THR A 19 14.97 -5.09 -3.32
CA THR A 19 14.52 -3.72 -3.59
C THR A 19 13.04 -3.55 -3.30
N VAL A 20 12.18 -4.45 -3.80
CA VAL A 20 10.74 -4.37 -3.51
C VAL A 20 10.46 -4.51 -2.02
N TRP A 21 11.10 -5.48 -1.36
CA TRP A 21 10.91 -5.71 0.06
C TRP A 21 11.36 -4.54 0.93
N ALA A 22 12.45 -3.86 0.60
CA ALA A 22 12.94 -2.69 1.34
C ALA A 22 11.90 -1.56 1.44
N GLU A 23 11.03 -1.44 0.43
CA GLU A 23 9.96 -0.44 0.40
C GLU A 23 8.69 -0.95 1.09
N VAL A 24 8.18 -2.12 0.70
CA VAL A 24 6.87 -2.61 1.17
C VAL A 24 6.89 -3.15 2.61
N ARG A 25 8.07 -3.46 3.16
CA ARG A 25 8.22 -3.87 4.58
C ARG A 25 7.90 -2.76 5.57
N ASP A 26 7.96 -1.51 5.12
CA ASP A 26 7.69 -0.32 5.91
C ASP A 26 6.23 0.10 5.68
N PRO A 27 5.36 -0.02 6.69
CA PRO A 27 3.96 0.34 6.53
C PRO A 27 3.78 1.83 6.20
N MET A 28 4.70 2.71 6.61
CA MET A 28 4.61 4.14 6.31
C MET A 28 4.73 4.37 4.80
N LYS A 29 5.77 3.78 4.20
CA LYS A 29 5.98 3.81 2.75
C LYS A 29 4.88 3.06 2.00
N LEU A 30 4.50 1.87 2.46
CA LEU A 30 3.48 1.08 1.80
C LEU A 30 2.15 1.84 1.72
N VAL A 31 1.70 2.44 2.83
CA VAL A 31 0.47 3.24 2.86
C VAL A 31 0.57 4.44 1.91
N GLU A 32 1.69 5.14 1.88
CA GLU A 32 1.91 6.24 0.93
C GLU A 32 1.89 5.78 -0.53
N ILE A 33 2.56 4.67 -0.86
CA ILE A 33 2.58 4.08 -2.22
C ILE A 33 1.17 3.73 -2.68
N VAL A 34 0.37 3.10 -1.83
CA VAL A 34 -0.91 2.51 -2.28
C VAL A 34 -2.11 3.42 -2.12
N SER A 35 -1.99 4.47 -1.30
CA SER A 35 -3.10 5.37 -0.99
C SER A 35 -2.81 6.83 -1.34
N GLY A 36 -1.56 7.27 -1.41
CA GLY A 36 -1.18 8.64 -1.79
C GLY A 36 -2.02 9.72 -1.09
N ASP A 37 -2.65 10.60 -1.86
CA ASP A 37 -3.49 11.69 -1.35
C ASP A 37 -4.81 11.22 -0.70
N ALA A 38 -5.17 9.93 -0.79
CA ALA A 38 -6.34 9.37 -0.11
C ALA A 38 -6.14 9.16 1.40
N VAL A 39 -4.91 9.34 1.90
CA VAL A 39 -4.56 9.23 3.32
C VAL A 39 -3.89 10.50 3.84
N ARG A 40 -4.06 10.75 5.14
CA ARG A 40 -3.31 11.77 5.87
C ARG A 40 -2.93 11.27 7.27
N ASN A 41 -2.08 12.02 7.96
CA ASN A 41 -1.64 11.72 9.33
C ASN A 41 -1.06 10.30 9.49
N VAL A 42 -0.35 9.82 8.47
CA VAL A 42 0.32 8.51 8.51
C VAL A 42 1.47 8.59 9.51
N GLY A 43 1.48 7.73 10.52
CA GLY A 43 2.52 7.75 11.54
C GLY A 43 2.53 6.54 12.45
N TRP A 44 3.67 6.33 13.10
CA TRP A 44 3.80 5.32 14.16
C TRP A 44 3.02 5.75 15.41
N ALA A 45 2.42 4.77 16.08
CA ALA A 45 1.65 4.95 17.30
C ALA A 45 2.26 4.14 18.45
N GLU A 46 2.05 4.56 19.70
CA GLU A 46 2.47 3.82 20.91
C GLU A 46 3.97 3.41 20.93
N GLY A 47 4.84 4.24 20.36
CA GLY A 47 6.28 3.93 20.24
C GLY A 47 6.58 2.81 19.24
N GLY A 48 5.70 2.61 18.25
CA GLY A 48 5.95 1.75 17.10
C GLY A 48 7.14 2.24 16.29
N THR A 49 7.86 1.29 15.70
CA THR A 49 8.96 1.58 14.78
C THR A 49 9.01 0.50 13.71
N LEU A 50 9.75 0.78 12.63
CA LEU A 50 9.98 -0.19 11.57
C LEU A 50 10.63 -1.46 12.12
N GLU A 51 11.57 -1.36 13.04
CA GLU A 51 12.42 -2.46 13.52
C GLU A 51 11.72 -3.35 14.53
N ARG A 52 10.63 -2.87 15.14
CA ARG A 52 9.90 -3.57 16.19
C ARG A 52 8.72 -4.35 15.60
N VAL A 53 8.46 -5.53 16.17
CA VAL A 53 7.28 -6.34 15.93
C VAL A 53 6.81 -6.94 17.27
N PRO A 54 5.56 -6.73 17.70
CA PRO A 54 4.54 -5.95 17.01
C PRO A 54 4.81 -4.44 17.08
N SER A 55 4.37 -3.71 16.05
CA SER A 55 4.44 -2.24 15.97
C SER A 55 3.14 -1.64 15.47
N ARG A 56 2.62 -0.65 16.19
CA ARG A 56 1.38 0.05 15.84
C ARG A 56 1.62 1.29 15.01
N TYR A 57 0.70 1.54 14.10
CA TYR A 57 0.70 2.72 13.25
C TYR A 57 -0.71 3.05 12.82
N ASP A 58 -0.94 4.34 12.61
CA ASP A 58 -2.27 4.86 12.30
C ASP A 58 -2.21 5.74 11.06
N PHE A 59 -3.36 5.88 10.40
CA PHE A 59 -3.58 6.83 9.32
C PHE A 59 -5.05 7.19 9.21
N THR A 60 -5.37 8.31 8.59
CA THR A 60 -6.76 8.74 8.37
C THR A 60 -7.10 8.63 6.88
N LEU A 61 -8.19 7.95 6.55
CA LEU A 61 -8.75 7.97 5.19
C LEU A 61 -9.46 9.31 4.94
N VAL A 62 -9.08 10.00 3.86
CA VAL A 62 -9.56 11.36 3.58
C VAL A 62 -11.04 11.41 3.19
N PHE A 63 -11.52 10.40 2.43
CA PHE A 63 -12.88 10.42 1.86
C PHE A 63 -14.00 10.23 2.90
N CYS A 64 -13.70 9.66 4.07
CA CYS A 64 -14.67 9.40 5.13
C CYS A 64 -14.22 9.92 6.51
N GLU A 65 -13.06 10.58 6.58
CA GLU A 65 -12.38 11.02 7.79
C GLU A 65 -12.16 9.91 8.85
N GLY A 66 -12.20 8.65 8.45
CA GLY A 66 -12.06 7.50 9.34
C GLY A 66 -10.61 7.27 9.77
N LEU A 67 -10.40 7.16 11.09
CA LEU A 67 -9.13 6.69 11.65
C LEU A 67 -8.99 5.19 11.43
N VAL A 68 -7.83 4.79 10.91
CA VAL A 68 -7.42 3.40 10.76
C VAL A 68 -6.24 3.16 11.69
N GLU A 69 -6.43 2.25 12.65
CA GLU A 69 -5.39 1.83 13.59
C GLU A 69 -4.95 0.41 13.24
N GLN A 70 -3.66 0.23 12.94
CA GLN A 70 -3.12 -1.06 12.52
C GLN A 70 -1.86 -1.45 13.29
N GLU A 71 -1.58 -2.74 13.28
CA GLU A 71 -0.41 -3.32 13.93
C GLU A 71 0.28 -4.29 12.98
N VAL A 72 1.58 -4.09 12.75
CA VAL A 72 2.44 -5.13 12.15
C VAL A 72 2.53 -6.27 13.16
N ALA A 73 1.78 -7.34 12.94
CA ALA A 73 1.66 -8.48 13.85
C ALA A 73 2.76 -9.52 13.67
N GLY A 74 3.38 -9.57 12.48
CA GLY A 74 4.46 -10.50 12.20
C GLY A 74 5.23 -10.09 10.95
N ARG A 75 6.55 -10.25 10.97
CA ARG A 75 7.40 -10.01 9.80
C ARG A 75 8.50 -11.07 9.71
N ASN A 76 8.78 -11.52 8.50
CA ASN A 76 9.85 -12.46 8.20
C ASN A 76 10.72 -11.91 7.07
N GLU A 77 11.94 -11.53 7.41
CA GLU A 77 12.90 -10.94 6.47
C GLU A 77 13.39 -11.95 5.43
N VAL A 78 13.63 -13.19 5.85
CA VAL A 78 14.13 -14.26 4.96
C VAL A 78 13.10 -14.64 3.91
N LYS A 79 11.83 -14.71 4.30
CA LYS A 79 10.70 -15.04 3.41
C LYS A 79 10.05 -13.81 2.76
N ARG A 80 10.55 -12.60 3.05
CA ARG A 80 10.00 -11.30 2.63
C ARG A 80 8.48 -11.24 2.76
N SER A 81 8.00 -11.48 3.98
CA SER A 81 6.57 -11.47 4.30
C SER A 81 6.25 -10.61 5.51
N SER A 82 5.21 -9.78 5.43
CA SER A 82 4.70 -8.98 6.56
C SER A 82 3.21 -9.22 6.71
N THR A 83 2.77 -9.47 7.95
CA THR A 83 1.37 -9.59 8.32
C THR A 83 1.01 -8.47 9.27
N TYR A 84 -0.10 -7.80 9.01
CA TYR A 84 -0.63 -6.75 9.86
C TYR A 84 -2.15 -6.88 10.00
N ARG A 85 -2.69 -6.27 11.04
CA ARG A 85 -4.10 -6.39 11.43
C ARG A 85 -4.65 -5.06 11.91
N ALA A 86 -5.96 -4.88 11.80
CA ALA A 86 -6.64 -3.78 12.50
C ALA A 86 -6.56 -3.98 14.02
N VAL A 87 -6.32 -2.89 14.74
CA VAL A 87 -6.32 -2.85 16.22
C VAL A 87 -7.73 -2.61 16.74
N ALA A 88 -8.50 -1.76 16.06
CA ALA A 88 -9.87 -1.44 16.38
C ALA A 88 -10.79 -1.56 15.15
N PRO A 89 -12.09 -1.85 15.35
CA PRO A 89 -13.09 -1.73 14.30
C PRO A 89 -13.12 -0.33 13.71
N THR A 90 -13.30 -0.23 12.39
CA THR A 90 -13.41 1.08 11.73
C THR A 90 -14.19 0.97 10.43
N MET A 91 -15.03 1.96 10.15
CA MET A 91 -15.77 2.11 8.87
C MET A 91 -16.50 0.83 8.42
N GLY A 92 -17.21 0.18 9.34
CA GLY A 92 -17.97 -1.04 9.04
C GLY A 92 -17.13 -2.31 8.93
N VAL A 93 -15.81 -2.24 9.16
CA VAL A 93 -14.89 -3.38 9.22
C VAL A 93 -14.57 -3.69 10.67
N ASP A 94 -15.13 -4.78 11.19
CA ASP A 94 -14.92 -5.26 12.57
C ASP A 94 -13.57 -5.92 12.78
N GLY A 95 -12.97 -6.43 11.71
CA GLY A 95 -11.70 -7.11 11.76
C GLY A 95 -11.04 -7.10 10.40
N TYR A 96 -9.73 -6.90 10.40
CA TYR A 96 -8.93 -6.89 9.19
C TYR A 96 -7.61 -7.59 9.46
N LEU A 97 -7.24 -8.51 8.56
CA LEU A 97 -5.95 -9.20 8.57
C LEU A 97 -5.41 -9.19 7.15
N ALA A 98 -4.17 -8.78 6.98
CA ALA A 98 -3.53 -8.77 5.69
C ALA A 98 -2.10 -9.30 5.76
N THR A 99 -1.67 -9.94 4.67
CA THR A 99 -0.30 -10.40 4.51
C THR A 99 0.20 -10.03 3.12
N ILE A 100 1.34 -9.35 3.06
CA ILE A 100 2.12 -9.14 1.85
C ILE A 100 3.25 -10.17 1.77
N ARG A 101 3.60 -10.61 0.56
CA ARG A 101 4.83 -11.37 0.31
C ARG A 101 5.49 -10.91 -0.99
N VAL A 102 6.82 -10.91 -0.99
CA VAL A 102 7.66 -10.70 -2.18
C VAL A 102 8.43 -11.97 -2.47
N ARG A 103 8.30 -12.52 -3.68
CA ARG A 103 8.99 -13.76 -4.07
C ARG A 103 9.90 -13.54 -5.27
N PRO A 104 11.05 -14.22 -5.33
CA PRO A 104 11.87 -14.24 -6.53
C PRO A 104 11.14 -14.94 -7.68
N ILE A 105 11.42 -14.51 -8.91
CA ILE A 105 11.05 -15.23 -10.13
C ILE A 105 12.29 -16.02 -10.56
N THR A 106 12.16 -17.36 -10.63
CA THR A 106 13.31 -18.29 -10.73
C THR A 106 14.28 -17.98 -11.88
N ASN A 107 13.79 -17.47 -13.00
CA ASN A 107 14.59 -17.19 -14.20
C ASN A 107 14.61 -15.71 -14.59
N ASP A 108 14.21 -14.81 -13.68
CA ASP A 108 14.12 -13.37 -13.92
C ASP A 108 14.46 -12.62 -12.62
N PRO A 109 15.76 -12.54 -12.26
CA PRO A 109 16.20 -12.04 -10.96
C PRO A 109 15.94 -10.55 -10.76
N ASP A 110 15.79 -9.80 -11.86
CA ASP A 110 15.52 -8.36 -11.85
C ASP A 110 14.04 -8.03 -11.62
N ARG A 111 13.20 -9.07 -11.43
CA ARG A 111 11.76 -8.94 -11.21
C ARG A 111 11.32 -9.79 -10.03
N SER A 112 10.17 -9.44 -9.48
CA SER A 112 9.60 -10.14 -8.33
C SER A 112 8.10 -10.35 -8.46
N TYR A 113 7.62 -11.41 -7.83
CA TYR A 113 6.19 -11.68 -7.67
C TYR A 113 5.73 -11.09 -6.33
N PHE A 114 4.91 -10.05 -6.40
CA PHE A 114 4.30 -9.42 -5.23
C PHE A 114 2.88 -9.95 -5.05
N GLU A 115 2.55 -10.42 -3.86
CA GLU A 115 1.20 -10.88 -3.51
C GLU A 115 0.71 -10.26 -2.21
N TRP A 116 -0.61 -10.09 -2.14
CA TRP A 116 -1.27 -9.46 -1.02
C TRP A 116 -2.62 -10.15 -0.75
N SER A 117 -2.66 -10.94 0.33
CA SER A 117 -3.88 -11.56 0.83
C SER A 117 -4.50 -10.70 1.93
N ARG A 118 -5.83 -10.59 1.93
CA ARG A 118 -6.61 -9.81 2.88
C ARG A 118 -7.84 -10.57 3.31
N GLU A 119 -8.20 -10.43 4.58
CA GLU A 119 -9.45 -10.92 5.15
C GLU A 119 -10.11 -9.77 5.92
N LEU A 120 -11.37 -9.50 5.60
CA LEU A 120 -12.21 -8.50 6.26
C LEU A 120 -13.40 -9.21 6.92
N ALA A 121 -13.70 -8.83 8.16
CA ALA A 121 -14.96 -9.14 8.82
C ALA A 121 -15.83 -7.88 8.76
N ILE A 122 -16.88 -7.90 7.94
CA ILE A 122 -17.79 -6.75 7.78
C ILE A 122 -18.87 -6.83 8.84
N ALA A 123 -19.12 -5.71 9.52
CA ALA A 123 -20.18 -5.57 10.50
C ALA A 123 -21.55 -5.74 9.85
N ASP A 124 -22.51 -6.31 10.58
CA ASP A 124 -23.84 -6.61 10.02
C ASP A 124 -24.63 -5.32 9.68
N ASP A 125 -24.33 -4.22 10.36
CA ASP A 125 -24.92 -2.88 10.20
C ASP A 125 -24.00 -1.89 9.44
N ALA A 126 -22.95 -2.39 8.78
CA ALA A 126 -22.02 -1.55 8.03
C ALA A 126 -22.72 -0.78 6.90
N ASP A 127 -22.31 0.48 6.72
CA ASP A 127 -22.63 1.25 5.53
C ASP A 127 -21.98 0.59 4.30
N ARG A 128 -22.82 0.08 3.40
CA ARG A 128 -22.37 -0.68 2.23
C ARG A 128 -21.62 0.19 1.23
N GLU A 129 -22.00 1.45 1.07
CA GLU A 129 -21.31 2.35 0.13
C GLU A 129 -19.87 2.63 0.59
N VAL A 130 -19.68 2.80 1.90
CA VAL A 130 -18.35 2.98 2.51
C VAL A 130 -17.52 1.70 2.37
N VAL A 131 -18.09 0.54 2.69
CA VAL A 131 -17.39 -0.76 2.57
C VAL A 131 -17.01 -1.04 1.11
N ASP A 132 -17.90 -0.81 0.16
CA ASP A 132 -17.63 -1.03 -1.27
C ASP A 132 -16.55 -0.08 -1.78
N SER A 133 -16.53 1.18 -1.31
CA SER A 133 -15.47 2.15 -1.62
C SER A 133 -14.10 1.69 -1.08
N ILE A 134 -14.06 1.13 0.13
CA ILE A 134 -12.84 0.57 0.72
C ILE A 134 -12.36 -0.64 -0.10
N ILE A 135 -13.25 -1.55 -0.49
CA ILE A 135 -12.91 -2.72 -1.29
C ILE A 135 -12.37 -2.30 -2.66
N ALA A 136 -13.04 -1.39 -3.35
CA ALA A 136 -12.61 -0.87 -4.65
C ALA A 136 -11.24 -0.16 -4.57
N MET A 137 -10.95 0.56 -3.48
CA MET A 137 -9.62 1.10 -3.22
C MET A 137 -8.58 -0.02 -3.09
N MET A 138 -8.89 -1.08 -2.34
CA MET A 138 -7.97 -2.21 -2.10
C MET A 138 -7.64 -3.04 -3.35
N GLU A 139 -8.57 -3.13 -4.32
CA GLU A 139 -8.37 -3.83 -5.60
C GLU A 139 -7.21 -3.25 -6.42
N ASN A 140 -6.99 -1.93 -6.32
CA ASN A 140 -5.97 -1.23 -7.11
C ASN A 140 -4.60 -1.14 -6.42
N GLN A 141 -4.47 -1.61 -5.18
CA GLN A 141 -3.24 -1.40 -4.40
C GLN A 141 -2.04 -2.19 -4.91
N THR A 142 -2.23 -3.37 -5.51
CA THR A 142 -1.11 -4.10 -6.14
C THR A 142 -0.62 -3.39 -7.39
N ASP A 143 -1.52 -2.75 -8.13
CA ASP A 143 -1.19 -1.95 -9.30
C ASP A 143 -0.39 -0.71 -8.93
N ALA A 144 -0.75 -0.04 -7.83
CA ALA A 144 0.03 1.07 -7.28
C ALA A 144 1.46 0.64 -6.90
N VAL A 145 1.63 -0.53 -6.29
CA VAL A 145 2.96 -1.09 -6.00
C VAL A 145 3.74 -1.35 -7.29
N ARG A 146 3.15 -2.00 -8.29
CA ARG A 146 3.80 -2.21 -9.60
C ARG A 146 4.24 -0.89 -10.21
N ASP A 147 3.35 0.09 -10.27
CA ASP A 147 3.57 1.36 -10.94
C ASP A 147 4.64 2.22 -10.23
N PHE A 148 4.79 2.08 -8.91
CA PHE A 148 5.87 2.73 -8.15
C PHE A 148 7.28 2.27 -8.60
N PHE A 149 7.45 1.01 -8.97
CA PHE A 149 8.73 0.48 -9.47
C PHE A 149 8.88 0.57 -10.99
N ALA A 150 7.84 0.96 -11.71
CA ALA A 150 7.91 1.09 -13.16
C ALA A 150 8.89 2.22 -13.54
N PRO A 151 9.67 2.05 -14.63
CA PRO A 151 10.54 3.12 -15.11
C PRO A 151 9.71 4.38 -15.41
N PRO A 152 10.25 5.58 -15.15
CA PRO A 152 9.52 6.82 -15.37
C PRO A 152 9.02 6.87 -16.81
N LYS A 153 7.70 6.90 -16.99
CA LYS A 153 7.07 7.12 -18.29
C LYS A 153 7.68 8.38 -18.88
N HIS A 154 8.23 8.29 -20.10
CA HIS A 154 8.85 9.40 -20.82
C HIS A 154 7.99 10.66 -20.66
N ARG A 155 8.39 11.57 -19.77
CA ARG A 155 7.72 12.86 -19.62
C ARG A 155 8.08 13.65 -20.87
N PRO A 156 7.13 14.06 -21.73
CA PRO A 156 7.47 14.94 -22.84
C PRO A 156 8.16 16.17 -22.26
N THR A 157 9.40 16.40 -22.68
CA THR A 157 10.15 17.61 -22.38
C THR A 157 9.29 18.80 -22.80
N LYS A 158 8.94 19.69 -21.85
CA LYS A 158 8.35 20.98 -22.21
C LYS A 158 9.22 21.62 -23.28
N PRO A 159 8.68 22.09 -24.41
CA PRO A 159 9.47 22.78 -25.41
C PRO A 159 10.17 23.96 -24.74
N GLN A 160 11.50 24.00 -24.86
CA GLN A 160 12.29 25.15 -24.44
C GLN A 160 11.75 26.38 -25.18
N SER A 161 11.28 27.35 -24.41
CA SER A 161 10.95 28.68 -24.93
C SER A 161 12.21 29.26 -25.59
N THR A 162 12.20 29.30 -26.91
CA THR A 162 13.20 30.00 -27.71
C THR A 162 13.13 31.48 -27.36
N LYS A 163 14.16 31.99 -26.68
CA LYS A 163 14.33 33.44 -26.49
C LYS A 163 14.38 34.13 -27.86
N PRO A 164 13.65 35.23 -28.09
CA PRO A 164 13.78 35.98 -29.31
C PRO A 164 15.19 36.60 -29.39
N GLN A 165 15.87 36.34 -30.51
CA GLN A 165 17.08 37.07 -30.87
C GLN A 165 16.72 38.55 -31.06
N SER A 166 17.27 39.40 -30.19
CA SER A 166 17.26 40.85 -30.36
C SER A 166 18.16 41.21 -31.54
N THR A 167 17.54 41.62 -32.64
CA THR A 167 18.22 42.18 -33.80
C THR A 167 18.67 43.60 -33.46
N ARG A 168 19.98 43.83 -33.46
CA ARG A 168 20.59 45.17 -33.47
C ARG A 168 20.08 45.97 -34.68
N ARG A 169 19.64 47.21 -34.44
CA ARG A 169 19.90 48.37 -35.31
C ARG A 169 20.17 49.57 -34.43
#